data_AF-A5I4F1-F1
#
_entry.id   AF-A5I4F1-F1
#
_cell.length_a   1.000
_cell.length_b   1.000
_cell.length_c   1.000
_cell.angle_alpha   90.00
_cell.angle_beta   90.00
_cell.angle_gamma   90.00
#
_symmetry.space_group_name_H-M   'P 1'
#
loop_
_entity.id
_entity.type
_entity.pdbx_description
1 polymer ?
#
loop_
_entity_poly.entity_id
_entity_poly.type
_entity_poly.pdbx_seq_one_letter_code
_entity_poly.pdbx_strand_id
1 'polypeptide(L)' 'MWIRSKNKDTLVCCKNIEADGLSIYGEHYFLGEYATEERAIQVLDMIEDRIMQGTRFDEIQSGKRKTRDFVFQMPQE' A
#
# COMPACT_ATOMS: atom_id res chain seq x y z
N MET A 1 -0.37 2.59 -6.80
CA MET A 1 -1.57 2.46 -5.94
C MET A 1 -1.65 3.63 -4.97
N TRP A 2 -2.83 4.05 -4.53
CA TRP A 2 -2.94 5.08 -3.50
C TRP A 2 -2.67 4.50 -2.10
N ILE A 3 -1.82 5.15 -1.31
CA ILE A 3 -1.49 4.77 0.07
C ILE A 3 -1.69 5.98 1.00
N ARG A 4 -2.40 5.76 2.12
CA ARG A 4 -2.52 6.73 3.23
C ARG A 4 -1.50 6.36 4.31
N SER A 5 -0.66 7.32 4.69
CA SER A 5 0.36 7.12 5.72
C SER A 5 -0.23 6.69 7.07
N LYS A 6 0.63 6.11 7.90
CA LYS A 6 0.31 5.56 9.22
C LYS A 6 -0.22 6.65 10.16
N ASN A 7 0.44 7.79 10.20
CA ASN A 7 0.02 8.99 10.93
C ASN A 7 -1.13 9.75 10.25
N LYS A 8 -1.59 9.30 9.07
CA LYS A 8 -2.72 9.84 8.31
C LYS A 8 -2.54 11.28 7.83
N ASP A 9 -1.32 11.79 7.72
CA ASP A 9 -1.06 13.15 7.20
C ASP A 9 -0.78 13.16 5.68
N THR A 10 -0.42 12.01 5.11
CA THR A 10 0.06 11.87 3.74
C THR A 10 -0.84 10.91 2.97
N LEU A 11 -1.23 11.30 1.76
CA LEU A 11 -1.93 10.47 0.79
C LEU A 11 -1.18 10.58 -0.53
N VAL A 12 -0.61 9.48 -1.01
CA VAL A 12 0.28 9.47 -2.17
C VAL A 12 -0.06 8.31 -3.10
N CYS A 13 0.07 8.55 -4.40
CA CYS A 13 -0.07 7.50 -5.41
C CYS A 13 1.30 6.93 -5.73
N CYS A 14 1.59 5.75 -5.19
CA CYS A 14 2.91 5.12 -5.29
C CYS A 14 3.04 4.21 -6.51
N LYS A 15 4.11 4.37 -7.31
CA LYS A 15 4.58 3.41 -8.30
C LYS A 15 5.76 2.61 -7.76
N ASN A 16 6.59 3.22 -6.92
CA ASN A 16 7.63 2.55 -6.15
C ASN A 16 7.33 2.66 -4.64
N ILE A 17 7.51 1.55 -3.92
CA ILE A 17 7.35 1.41 -2.47
C ILE A 17 8.54 0.59 -1.97
N GLU A 18 9.19 1.04 -0.91
CA GLU A 18 10.37 0.38 -0.33
C GLU A 18 10.31 0.38 1.19
N ALA A 19 10.97 -0.61 1.79
CA ALA A 19 11.29 -0.63 3.21
C ALA A 19 12.78 -0.30 3.39
N ASP A 20 13.08 0.63 4.29
CA ASP A 20 14.43 0.99 4.71
C ASP A 20 14.50 0.91 6.25
N GLY A 21 15.06 -0.20 6.74
CA GLY A 21 15.05 -0.58 8.14
C GLY A 21 13.63 -0.61 8.71
N LEU A 22 13.33 0.34 9.61
CA LEU A 22 12.04 0.43 10.29
C LEU A 22 10.97 1.20 9.49
N SER A 23 11.39 1.91 8.45
CA SER A 23 10.56 2.89 7.75
C SER A 23 10.07 2.35 6.41
N ILE A 24 8.85 2.75 6.03
CA ILE A 24 8.28 2.51 4.72
C ILE A 24 8.18 3.84 3.97
N TYR A 25 8.63 3.82 2.71
CA TYR A 25 8.58 4.96 1.81
C TYR A 25 7.80 4.62 0.54
N GLY A 26 7.18 5.62 -0.06
CA GLY A 26 6.56 5.50 -1.37
C GLY A 26 6.65 6.81 -2.14
N GLU A 27 7.19 6.78 -3.35
CA GLU A 27 7.47 7.98 -4.19
C GLU A 27 8.21 9.08 -3.43
N HIS A 28 9.22 8.71 -2.63
CA HIS A 28 10.00 9.63 -1.78
C HIS A 28 9.23 10.23 -0.59
N TYR A 29 8.00 9.79 -0.30
CA TYR A 29 7.27 10.18 0.89
C TYR A 29 7.39 9.13 1.99
N PHE A 30 7.56 9.60 3.22
CA PHE A 30 7.47 8.76 4.41
C PHE A 30 6.02 8.29 4.60
N LEU A 31 5.82 6.98 4.70
CA LEU A 31 4.51 6.35 4.87
C LEU A 31 4.27 5.87 6.30
N GLY A 32 5.34 5.58 7.05
CA GLY A 32 5.25 5.17 8.45
C GLY A 32 6.49 4.41 8.89
N GLU A 33 6.63 4.25 10.20
CA GLU A 33 7.70 3.48 10.85
C GLU A 33 7.08 2.38 11.74
N TYR A 34 7.77 1.26 11.88
CA TYR A 34 7.39 0.10 12.67
C TYR A 34 8.43 -0.26 13.72
N ALA A 35 8.02 -1.00 14.75
CA ALA A 35 8.88 -1.30 15.91
C ALA A 35 10.09 -2.18 15.56
N THR A 36 9.97 -3.03 14.53
CA THR A 36 11.06 -3.88 14.05
C THR A 36 11.10 -3.90 12.53
N GLU A 37 12.27 -4.25 11.99
CA GLU A 37 12.48 -4.37 10.54
C GLU A 37 11.60 -5.48 9.96
N GLU A 38 11.44 -6.60 10.66
CA GLU A 38 10.56 -7.68 10.24
C GLU A 38 9.11 -7.20 10.11
N ARG A 39 8.66 -6.30 10.99
CA ARG A 39 7.31 -5.73 10.89
C ARG A 39 7.19 -4.79 9.70
N ALA A 40 8.20 -3.98 9.42
CA ALA A 40 8.23 -3.14 8.22
C ALA A 40 8.15 -4.00 6.94
N ILE A 41 8.94 -5.07 6.85
CA ILE A 41 8.91 -6.03 5.74
C ILE A 41 7.53 -6.68 5.61
N GLN A 42 6.92 -7.15 6.70
CA GLN A 42 5.56 -7.69 6.65
C GLN A 42 4.53 -6.70 6.11
N VAL A 43 4.69 -5.40 6.42
CA VAL A 43 3.79 -4.37 5.88
C VAL A 43 4.04 -4.16 4.39
N LEU A 44 5.29 -4.24 3.93
CA LEU A 44 5.60 -4.25 2.50
C LEU A 44 4.95 -5.45 1.80
N ASP A 45 5.01 -6.65 2.39
CA ASP A 45 4.34 -7.85 1.87
C ASP A 45 2.81 -7.65 1.78
N MET A 46 2.18 -7.04 2.79
CA MET A 46 0.74 -6.72 2.76
C MET A 46 0.38 -5.76 1.60
N ILE A 47 1.27 -4.83 1.28
CA ILE A 47 1.09 -3.90 0.17
C ILE A 47 1.23 -4.65 -1.15
N GLU A 48 2.24 -5.52 -1.29
CA GLU A 48 2.41 -6.41 -2.44
C GLU A 48 1.17 -7.29 -2.66
N ASP A 49 0.69 -7.97 -1.61
CA ASP A 49 -0.51 -8.78 -1.64
C ASP A 49 -1.72 -8.00 -2.14
N ARG A 50 -1.86 -6.73 -1.70
CA ARG A 50 -2.94 -5.86 -2.17
C ARG A 50 -2.82 -5.55 -3.66
N ILE A 51 -1.60 -5.30 -4.14
CA ILE A 51 -1.32 -5.08 -5.57
C ILE A 51 -1.68 -6.34 -6.36
N MET A 52 -1.25 -7.52 -5.90
CA MET A 52 -1.54 -8.81 -6.54
C MET A 52 -3.04 -9.17 -6.53
N GLN A 53 -3.77 -8.81 -5.48
CA GLN A 53 -5.22 -8.99 -5.43
C GLN A 53 -5.92 -8.02 -6.40
N GLY A 54 -5.49 -6.77 -6.48
CA GLY A 54 -6.05 -5.76 -7.39
C GLY A 54 -5.84 -6.10 -8.88
N THR A 55 -4.77 -6.81 -9.23
CA THR A 55 -4.52 -7.30 -10.60
C THR A 55 -5.26 -8.59 -10.94
N ARG A 56 -5.91 -9.25 -9.96
CA ARG A 56 -6.56 -10.56 -10.13
C ARG A 56 -8.05 -10.54 -10.48
N PHE A 57 -8.68 -9.37 -10.62
CA PHE A 57 -10.10 -9.26 -10.93
C PHE A 57 -10.35 -8.80 -12.38
N ASP A 58 -10.34 -9.75 -13.31
CA ASP A 58 -11.22 -9.69 -14.49
C ASP A 58 -12.61 -10.18 -14.07
N GLU A 59 -13.34 -9.41 -13.27
CA GLU A 59 -14.74 -9.72 -12.98
C GLU A 59 -15.64 -8.88 -13.90
N ILE A 60 -16.18 -9.53 -14.95
CA ILE A 60 -17.21 -8.94 -15.82
C ILE A 60 -18.54 -8.93 -15.06
N GLN A 61 -18.78 -7.92 -14.23
CA GLN A 61 -20.12 -7.59 -13.77
C GLN A 61 -20.79 -6.67 -14.79
N SER A 62 -21.71 -7.23 -15.58
CA SER A 62 -22.66 -6.48 -16.44
C SER A 62 -22.03 -5.49 -17.44
N GLY A 63 -20.90 -5.85 -18.06
CA GLY A 63 -20.31 -5.10 -19.18
C GLY A 63 -19.73 -3.73 -18.83
N LYS A 64 -19.53 -3.41 -17.54
CA LYS A 64 -18.89 -2.16 -17.11
C LYS A 64 -17.68 -2.44 -16.22
N ARG A 65 -16.50 -2.06 -16.70
CA ARG A 65 -15.25 -2.06 -15.92
C ARG A 65 -15.38 -1.04 -14.79
N LYS A 66 -15.41 -1.49 -13.52
CA LYS A 66 -15.31 -0.61 -12.35
C LYS A 66 -13.90 -0.69 -11.79
N THR A 67 -13.08 0.32 -12.07
CA THR A 67 -11.81 0.53 -11.36
C THR A 67 -12.16 1.00 -9.95
N ARG A 68 -12.13 0.11 -8.96
CA ARG A 68 -12.22 0.50 -7.55
C ARG A 68 -10.80 0.76 -7.07
N ASP A 69 -10.34 2.01 -7.19
CA ASP A 69 -9.08 2.44 -6.59
C ASP A 69 -9.23 2.48 -5.06
N PHE A 70 -8.99 1.34 -4.42
CA PHE A 70 -8.96 1.26 -2.97
C PHE A 70 -7.63 1.81 -2.47
N VAL A 71 -7.68 2.97 -1.79
CA VAL A 71 -6.56 3.48 -1.00
C VAL A 71 -6.15 2.42 0.03
N PHE A 72 -4.87 2.04 0.06
CA PHE A 72 -4.32 1.20 1.12
C PHE A 72 -3.98 2.09 2.32
N GLN A 73 -4.55 1.76 3.48
CA GLN A 73 -4.24 2.46 4.72
C GLN A 73 -3.11 1.72 5.44
N MET A 74 -2.01 2.42 5.74
CA MET A 74 -0.91 1.83 6.51
C MET A 74 -1.41 1.35 7.89
N PRO A 75 -1.07 0.12 8.31
CA PRO A 75 -1.46 -0.43 9.61
C PRO A 75 -0.80 0.30 10.78
N GLN A 76 -1.48 0.35 11.92
CA GLN A 76 -1.04 1.10 13.11
C GLN A 76 -0.04 0.33 13.98
N GLU A 77 -0.16 -0.99 14.07
CA GLU A 77 0.76 -1.90 14.79
C GLU A 77 1.04 -3.16 13.97
#